data_AF-A0A952MKW3-F1
#
_entry.id   AF-A0A952MKW3-F1
#
_cell.length_a   1.000
_cell.length_b   1.000
_cell.length_c   1.000
_cell.angle_alpha   90.00
_cell.angle_beta   90.00
_cell.angle_gamma   90.00
#
_symmetry.space_group_name_H-M   'P 1'
#
loop_
_entity.id
_entity.type
_entity.pdbx_description
1 polymer ?
#
loop_
_entity_poly.entity_id
_entity_poly.type
_entity_poly.pdbx_seq_one_letter_code
_entity_poly.pdbx_strand_id
1 'polypeptide(L)'
;MDAELGSVNIPDDETLKKKLYYPISEVAVFFNVNTSLIRMWETEFDILQPRKNKKGDRLFRFEDIKNLQIIYYLLRNRKFSLDGAKKYLKENKGTLDSEQQLVQSLKKIRKFLIDIKTDLQA
;
A
#
# COMPACT_ATOMS: atom_id res chain seq x y z
N MET A 1 -12.06 12.99 -20.10
CA MET A 1 -12.24 13.59 -18.77
C MET A 1 -12.96 12.57 -17.92
N ASP A 2 -12.64 12.50 -16.63
CA ASP A 2 -13.09 11.51 -15.62
C ASP A 2 -12.17 10.27 -15.56
N ALA A 3 -11.26 10.11 -14.60
CA ALA A 3 -10.95 10.88 -13.41
C ALA A 3 -9.45 10.69 -13.15
N GLU A 4 -8.83 11.72 -12.59
CA GLU A 4 -7.47 11.64 -12.05
C GLU A 4 -7.28 10.35 -11.25
N LEU A 5 -6.21 9.62 -11.55
CA LEU A 5 -5.74 8.48 -10.78
C LEU A 5 -5.76 8.87 -9.30
N GLY A 6 -6.72 8.32 -8.54
CA GLY A 6 -6.91 8.60 -7.13
C GLY A 6 -5.57 8.45 -6.40
N SER A 7 -4.97 9.60 -6.08
CA SER A 7 -3.64 9.65 -5.52
C SER A 7 -3.74 9.15 -4.09
N VAL A 8 -3.28 7.93 -3.88
CA VAL A 8 -3.09 7.33 -2.56
C VAL A 8 -2.12 8.23 -1.81
N ASN A 9 -2.53 8.78 -0.67
CA ASN A 9 -1.70 9.65 0.16
C ASN A 9 -1.14 8.84 1.32
N ILE A 10 -0.23 7.93 0.98
CA ILE A 10 0.45 7.08 1.95
C ILE A 10 1.74 7.78 2.37
N PRO A 11 1.99 7.98 3.68
CA PRO A 11 3.26 8.50 4.17
C PRO A 11 4.46 7.65 3.69
N ASP A 12 5.65 8.25 3.67
CA ASP A 12 6.86 7.54 3.29
C ASP A 12 7.22 6.40 4.28
N ASP A 13 8.08 5.48 3.84
CA ASP A 13 8.42 4.29 4.61
C ASP A 13 9.13 4.63 5.94
N GLU A 14 9.85 5.76 6.06
CA GLU A 14 10.50 6.17 7.32
C GLU A 14 9.46 6.70 8.31
N THR A 15 8.55 7.55 7.84
CA THR A 15 7.45 8.06 8.64
C THR A 15 6.55 6.92 9.12
N LEU A 16 6.24 5.96 8.25
CA LEU A 16 5.39 4.83 8.64
C LEU A 16 6.02 3.98 9.75
N LYS A 17 7.34 3.76 9.72
CA LYS A 17 8.07 2.98 10.72
C LYS A 17 8.17 3.66 12.10
N LYS A 18 7.94 4.97 12.21
CA LYS A 18 7.94 5.69 13.50
C LYS A 18 6.78 5.28 14.42
N LYS A 19 5.68 4.78 13.87
CA LYS A 19 4.51 4.30 14.63
C LYS A 19 4.36 2.80 14.45
N LEU A 20 4.19 2.08 15.56
CA LEU A 20 4.04 0.61 15.54
C LEU A 20 2.71 0.17 14.92
N TYR A 21 1.65 0.94 15.13
CA TYR A 21 0.28 0.58 14.75
C TYR A 21 -0.51 1.79 14.26
N TYR A 22 -1.26 1.61 13.19
CA TYR A 22 -2.17 2.58 12.62
C TYR A 22 -3.61 2.09 12.76
N PRO A 23 -4.54 2.89 13.30
CA PRO A 23 -5.95 2.52 13.35
C PRO A 23 -6.55 2.50 11.94
N ILE A 24 -7.58 1.66 11.74
CA ILE A 24 -8.24 1.54 10.43
C ILE A 24 -8.76 2.86 9.84
N SER A 25 -9.13 3.82 10.68
CA SER A 25 -9.56 5.16 10.25
C SER A 25 -8.43 5.93 9.55
N GLU A 26 -7.22 5.92 10.11
CA GLU A 26 -6.06 6.57 9.48
C GLU A 26 -5.70 5.87 8.17
N VAL A 27 -5.70 4.53 8.17
CA VAL A 27 -5.38 3.74 6.98
C VAL A 27 -6.40 4.00 5.87
N ALA A 28 -7.69 4.07 6.19
CA ALA A 28 -8.75 4.44 5.23
C ALA A 28 -8.48 5.79 4.55
N VAL A 29 -8.01 6.78 5.30
CA VAL A 29 -7.63 8.10 4.76
C VAL A 29 -6.44 7.99 3.81
N PHE A 30 -5.40 7.22 4.16
CA PHE A 30 -4.23 7.05 3.28
C PHE A 30 -4.62 6.51 1.89
N PHE A 31 -5.55 5.56 1.88
CA PHE A 31 -6.01 4.92 0.65
C PHE A 31 -7.18 5.63 -0.04
N ASN A 32 -7.74 6.68 0.57
CA ASN A 32 -8.97 7.33 0.15
C ASN A 32 -10.11 6.32 -0.10
N VAL A 33 -10.29 5.39 0.84
CA VAL A 33 -11.32 4.35 0.78
C VAL A 33 -12.08 4.27 2.11
N ASN A 34 -13.28 3.69 2.07
CA ASN A 34 -14.06 3.47 3.27
C ASN A 34 -13.46 2.34 4.14
N THR A 35 -13.60 2.46 5.46
CA THR A 35 -13.11 1.44 6.40
C THR A 35 -13.74 0.07 6.15
N SER A 36 -14.99 0.00 5.70
CA SER A 36 -15.66 -1.26 5.32
C SER A 36 -14.94 -1.99 4.19
N LEU A 37 -14.37 -1.26 3.22
CA LEU A 37 -13.62 -1.87 2.12
C LEU A 37 -12.32 -2.50 2.62
N ILE A 38 -11.62 -1.83 3.54
CA ILE A 38 -10.42 -2.38 4.18
C ILE A 38 -10.75 -3.63 5.00
N ARG A 39 -11.88 -3.64 5.72
CA ARG A 39 -12.35 -4.83 6.47
C ARG A 39 -12.65 -6.01 5.53
N MET A 40 -13.26 -5.73 4.39
CA MET A 40 -13.49 -6.74 3.36
C MET A 40 -12.15 -7.29 2.86
N TRP A 41 -11.19 -6.43 2.49
CA TRP A 41 -9.87 -6.88 2.05
C TRP A 41 -9.11 -7.69 3.08
N GLU A 42 -9.18 -7.33 4.36
CA GLU A 42 -8.62 -8.16 5.44
C GLU A 42 -9.21 -9.58 5.44
N THR A 43 -10.51 -9.73 5.16
CA THR A 43 -11.16 -11.04 5.12
C THR A 43 -10.81 -11.80 3.84
N GLU A 44 -10.63 -11.09 2.73
CA GLU A 44 -10.37 -11.68 1.42
C GLU A 44 -8.90 -12.11 1.24
N PHE A 45 -7.94 -11.40 1.83
CA PHE A 45 -6.51 -11.58 1.58
C PHE A 45 -5.76 -12.07 2.82
N ASP A 46 -5.28 -13.32 2.80
CA ASP A 46 -4.56 -13.95 3.92
C ASP A 46 -3.27 -13.22 4.35
N ILE A 47 -2.68 -12.42 3.43
CA ILE A 47 -1.48 -11.62 3.68
C ILE A 47 -1.75 -10.41 4.60
N LEU A 48 -3.01 -10.05 4.81
CA LEU A 48 -3.44 -8.97 5.68
C LEU A 48 -3.83 -9.54 7.04
N GLN A 49 -3.00 -9.30 8.05
CA GLN A 49 -3.23 -9.82 9.40
C GLN A 49 -3.08 -8.70 10.44
N PRO A 50 -3.93 -7.64 10.37
CA PRO A 50 -3.89 -6.57 11.34
C PRO A 50 -4.26 -7.10 12.72
N ARG A 51 -3.61 -6.56 13.74
CA ARG A 51 -3.91 -6.94 15.14
C ARG A 51 -5.24 -6.34 15.56
N LYS A 52 -6.04 -7.07 16.32
CA LYS A 52 -7.24 -6.53 16.96
C LYS A 52 -6.92 -6.06 18.38
N ASN A 53 -7.37 -4.86 18.75
CA ASN A 53 -7.28 -4.38 20.13
C ASN A 53 -8.35 -5.05 21.01
N LYS A 54 -8.36 -4.77 22.33
CA LYS A 54 -9.37 -5.32 23.27
C LYS A 54 -10.83 -4.96 22.92
N LYS A 55 -11.05 -3.89 22.16
CA LYS A 55 -12.36 -3.41 21.70
C LYS A 55 -12.77 -3.97 20.33
N GLY A 56 -11.88 -4.73 19.66
CA GLY A 56 -12.11 -5.28 18.32
C GLY A 56 -11.71 -4.36 17.16
N ASP A 57 -11.11 -3.20 17.43
CA ASP A 57 -10.59 -2.33 16.37
C ASP A 57 -9.30 -2.90 15.77
N ARG A 58 -9.15 -2.72 14.45
CA ARG A 58 -8.00 -3.18 13.70
C ARG A 58 -6.87 -2.17 13.76
N LEU A 59 -5.68 -2.69 14.05
CA LEU A 59 -4.41 -1.99 14.14
C LEU A 59 -3.47 -2.57 13.10
N PHE A 60 -3.13 -1.75 12.11
CA PHE A 60 -2.29 -2.10 10.97
C PHE A 60 -0.83 -1.74 11.29
N ARG A 61 0.09 -2.67 11.05
CA ARG A 61 1.53 -2.42 11.11
C ARG A 61 2.00 -1.84 9.78
N PHE A 62 3.27 -1.42 9.76
CA PHE A 62 3.96 -1.03 8.53
C PHE A 62 3.77 -2.05 7.41
N GLU A 63 4.02 -3.33 7.70
CA GLU A 63 3.88 -4.44 6.74
C GLU A 63 2.45 -4.56 6.20
N ASP A 64 1.43 -4.44 7.06
CA ASP A 64 0.03 -4.52 6.65
C ASP A 64 -0.34 -3.37 5.68
N ILE A 65 0.21 -2.17 5.91
CA ILE A 65 0.02 -1.01 5.01
C ILE A 65 0.70 -1.26 3.67
N LYS A 66 1.90 -1.86 3.64
CA LYS A 66 2.56 -2.26 2.39
C LYS A 66 1.75 -3.31 1.63
N ASN A 67 1.21 -4.30 2.33
CA ASN A 67 0.36 -5.32 1.72
C ASN A 67 -0.93 -4.73 1.14
N LEU A 68 -1.56 -3.79 1.87
CA LEU A 68 -2.70 -3.02 1.34
C LEU A 68 -2.34 -2.22 0.09
N GLN A 69 -1.14 -1.64 0.03
CA GLN A 69 -0.66 -0.92 -1.16
C GLN A 69 -0.58 -1.83 -2.39
N ILE A 70 -0.13 -3.07 -2.23
CA ILE A 70 -0.08 -4.06 -3.33
C ILE A 70 -1.50 -4.42 -3.75
N ILE A 71 -2.38 -4.74 -2.79
CA ILE A 71 -3.77 -5.13 -3.06
C ILE A 71 -4.50 -3.99 -3.79
N TYR A 72 -4.34 -2.75 -3.32
CA TYR A 72 -4.91 -1.58 -3.98
C TYR A 72 -4.43 -1.47 -5.43
N TYR A 73 -3.13 -1.62 -5.68
CA TYR A 73 -2.55 -1.57 -7.01
C TYR A 73 -3.11 -2.66 -7.94
N LEU A 74 -3.22 -3.90 -7.45
CA LEU A 74 -3.76 -5.01 -8.23
C LEU A 74 -5.22 -4.77 -8.62
N LEU A 75 -6.04 -4.30 -7.68
CA LEU A 75 -7.47 -4.10 -7.91
C LEU A 75 -7.79 -2.84 -8.71
N ARG A 76 -7.07 -1.73 -8.49
CA ARG A 76 -7.39 -0.42 -9.08
C ARG A 76 -6.58 -0.11 -10.33
N ASN A 77 -5.26 -0.34 -10.29
CA ASN A 77 -4.38 -0.01 -11.41
C ASN A 77 -4.34 -1.14 -12.44
N ARG A 78 -4.21 -2.38 -11.98
CA ARG A 78 -4.16 -3.56 -12.87
C ARG A 78 -5.54 -4.15 -13.18
N LYS A 79 -6.61 -3.67 -12.51
CA LYS A 79 -8.00 -4.09 -12.72
C LYS A 79 -8.25 -5.59 -12.56
N PHE A 80 -7.50 -6.25 -11.68
CA PHE A 80 -7.80 -7.63 -11.32
C PHE A 80 -9.13 -7.72 -10.56
N SER A 81 -9.82 -8.85 -10.71
CA SER A 81 -10.87 -9.25 -9.77
C SER A 81 -10.26 -9.61 -8.40
N LEU A 82 -11.08 -9.73 -7.36
CA LEU A 82 -10.61 -10.17 -6.05
C LEU A 82 -9.90 -11.53 -6.15
N ASP A 83 -10.50 -12.50 -6.83
CA ASP A 83 -9.92 -13.83 -7.03
C ASP A 83 -8.63 -13.78 -7.86
N GLY A 84 -8.60 -12.94 -8.90
CA GLY A 84 -7.41 -12.75 -9.73
C GLY A 84 -6.25 -12.17 -8.93
N ALA A 85 -6.51 -11.18 -8.08
CA ALA A 85 -5.50 -10.59 -7.21
C ALA A 85 -5.00 -11.59 -6.16
N LYS A 86 -5.89 -12.39 -5.55
CA LYS A 86 -5.51 -13.46 -4.61
C LYS A 86 -4.61 -14.50 -5.29
N LYS A 87 -5.00 -14.97 -6.47
CA LYS A 87 -4.22 -15.93 -7.25
C LYS A 87 -2.84 -15.37 -7.58
N TYR A 88 -2.79 -14.12 -8.05
CA TYR A 88 -1.54 -13.44 -8.35
C TYR A 88 -0.61 -13.36 -7.14
N LEU A 89 -1.13 -12.96 -5.96
CA LEU A 89 -0.36 -12.89 -4.72
C LEU A 89 0.14 -14.26 -4.25
N LYS A 90 -0.60 -15.34 -4.50
CA LYS A 90 -0.22 -16.70 -4.12
C LYS A 90 0.87 -17.27 -5.03
N GLU A 91 0.74 -17.06 -6.34
CA GLU A 91 1.63 -17.61 -7.36
C GLU A 91 2.95 -16.83 -7.46
N ASN A 92 2.93 -15.52 -7.21
CA ASN A 92 4.08 -14.64 -7.43
C ASN A 92 4.82 -14.25 -6.15
N LYS A 93 4.68 -14.98 -5.03
CA LYS A 93 5.37 -14.62 -3.77
C LYS A 93 6.87 -14.36 -3.94
N GLY A 94 7.57 -15.15 -4.78
CA GLY A 94 9.00 -14.95 -5.06
C GLY A 94 9.30 -13.83 -6.07
N THR A 95 8.43 -13.59 -7.04
CA THR A 95 8.58 -12.53 -8.06
C THR A 95 8.23 -11.15 -7.51
N LEU A 96 7.28 -11.09 -6.58
CA LEU A 96 6.83 -9.88 -5.90
C LEU A 96 7.96 -9.22 -5.09
N ASP A 97 8.81 -10.00 -4.43
CA ASP A 97 9.97 -9.45 -3.72
C ASP A 97 10.95 -8.76 -4.69
N SER A 98 11.22 -9.38 -5.84
CA SER A 98 12.07 -8.81 -6.89
C SER A 98 11.46 -7.56 -7.53
N GLU A 99 10.15 -7.56 -7.82
CA GLU A 99 9.44 -6.40 -8.34
C GLU A 99 9.37 -5.25 -7.32
N GLN A 100 9.20 -5.56 -6.04
CA GLN A 100 9.26 -4.57 -4.97
C GLN A 100 10.65 -3.94 -4.85
N GLN A 101 11.71 -4.74 -4.91
CA GLN A 101 13.08 -4.25 -4.92
C GLN A 101 13.35 -3.34 -6.13
N LEU A 102 12.83 -3.71 -7.30
CA LEU A 102 12.92 -2.91 -8.52
C LEU A 102 12.18 -1.57 -8.37
N VAL A 103 10.94 -1.60 -7.89
CA VAL A 103 10.14 -0.38 -7.65
C VAL A 103 10.81 0.54 -6.63
N GLN A 104 11.38 -0.01 -5.55
CA GLN A 104 12.11 0.78 -4.56
C GLN A 104 13.37 1.41 -5.17
N SER A 105 14.09 0.67 -6.01
CA SER A 105 15.26 1.19 -6.73
C SER A 105 14.87 2.33 -7.68
N LEU A 106 13.79 2.16 -8.45
CA LEU A 106 13.27 3.21 -9.35
C LEU A 106 12.78 4.45 -8.59
N LYS A 107 12.15 4.27 -7.41
CA LYS A 107 11.75 5.40 -6.55
C LYS A 107 12.95 6.18 -6.03
N LYS A 108 14.02 5.49 -5.62
CA LYS A 108 15.28 6.13 -5.20
C LYS A 108 15.91 6.93 -6.33
N ILE A 109 15.99 6.35 -7.53
CA ILE A 109 16.52 7.04 -8.71
C ILE A 109 15.67 8.28 -9.03
N ARG A 110 14.33 8.14 -9.04
CA ARG A 110 13.45 9.28 -9.27
C ARG A 110 13.67 10.40 -8.25
N LYS A 111 13.78 10.07 -6.95
CA LYS A 111 14.05 11.05 -5.90
C LYS A 111 15.38 11.77 -6.17
N PHE A 112 16.44 11.02 -6.43
CA PHE A 112 17.76 11.57 -6.77
C PHE A 112 17.71 12.52 -7.97
N LEU A 113 17.00 12.15 -9.04
CA LEU A 113 16.87 13.01 -10.22
C LEU A 113 16.06 14.28 -9.95
N ILE A 114 15.04 14.21 -9.08
CA ILE A 114 14.27 15.38 -8.65
C ILE A 114 15.14 16.30 -7.78
N ASP A 115 15.93 15.73 -6.88
CA ASP A 115 16.85 16.49 -6.02
C ASP A 115 17.87 17.24 -6.90
N ILE A 116 18.53 16.56 -7.86
CA ILE A 116 19.42 17.20 -8.85
C ILE A 116 18.71 18.32 -9.63
N LYS A 117 17.50 18.04 -10.12
CA LYS A 117 16.73 19.05 -10.88
C LYS A 117 16.48 20.29 -10.04
N THR A 118 16.17 20.11 -8.75
CA THR A 118 15.89 21.21 -7.83
C THR A 118 17.15 22.02 -7.56
N ASP A 119 18.29 21.35 -7.36
CA ASP A 119 19.58 22.00 -7.15
C ASP A 119 20.06 22.80 -8.38
N LEU A 120 19.72 22.35 -9.59
CA LEU A 120 20.04 23.07 -10.84
C LEU A 120 19.09 24.25 -11.14
N GLN A 121 17.97 24.34 -10.43
CA GLN A 121 16.98 25.41 -10.58
C GLN A 121 17.07 26.46 -9.46
N ALA A 122 17.96 26.27 -8.49
CA ALA A 122 18.32 27.23 -7.44
C ALA A 122 19.54 28.07 -7.84
#